data_AF-A0AAV6U3M5-F1
#
_entry.id   AF-A0AAV6U3M5-F1
#
_cell.length_a   1.000
_cell.length_b   1.000
_cell.length_c   1.000
_cell.angle_alpha   90.00
_cell.angle_beta   90.00
_cell.angle_gamma   90.00
#
_symmetry.space_group_name_H-M   'P 1'
#
loop_
_entity.id
_entity.type
_entity.pdbx_description
1 polymer ?
#
loop_
_entity_poly.entity_id
_entity_poly.type
_entity_poly.pdbx_seq_one_letter_code
_entity_poly.pdbx_strand_id
1 'polypeptide(L)'
;MMKLLAVLVASLAFVVTVSAQRWVSRPKAPTGSEFRSRNSQVSLSCDTGKMVFKMNFAEPFVGVALIGPKNTKECTLRGDGRRRSYTLTVSPDACGSCKQHSCQPGTFVNSLYIRYHPTLEREGDDVKTVICKYQAGSIQTG
;
A
#
# COMPACT_ATOMS: atom_id res chain seq x y z
N MET A 1 35.34 79.22 -14.22
CA MET A 1 34.60 78.04 -13.71
C MET A 1 33.52 77.76 -14.73
N MET A 2 33.35 76.59 -15.36
CA MET A 2 33.42 75.21 -14.90
C MET A 2 33.55 74.32 -16.16
N LYS A 3 34.47 73.35 -16.19
CA LYS A 3 34.57 72.35 -17.27
C LYS A 3 33.73 71.13 -16.90
N LEU A 4 32.90 70.69 -17.84
CA LEU A 4 32.25 69.38 -17.87
C LEU A 4 33.31 68.27 -17.72
N LEU A 5 33.09 67.35 -16.79
CA LEU A 5 33.62 65.99 -16.89
C LEU A 5 32.46 65.01 -16.80
N ALA A 6 32.28 64.24 -17.88
CA ALA A 6 31.38 63.12 -17.95
C ALA A 6 31.99 61.93 -17.19
N VAL A 7 31.20 61.32 -16.30
CA VAL A 7 31.57 60.06 -15.64
C VAL A 7 30.64 58.98 -16.16
N LEU A 8 31.23 57.93 -16.74
CA LEU A 8 30.56 56.75 -17.27
C LEU A 8 29.80 56.00 -16.17
N VAL A 9 28.54 55.66 -16.42
CA VAL A 9 27.77 54.72 -15.60
C VAL A 9 27.86 53.34 -16.25
N ALA A 10 28.59 52.42 -15.61
CA ALA A 10 28.65 51.02 -16.02
C ALA A 10 27.47 50.25 -15.40
N SER A 11 26.51 49.86 -16.23
CA SER A 11 25.36 49.06 -15.83
C SER A 11 25.75 47.58 -15.71
N LEU A 12 25.92 47.09 -14.48
CA LEU A 12 26.07 45.67 -14.17
C LEU A 12 24.71 44.98 -14.29
N ALA A 13 24.51 44.22 -15.37
CA ALA A 13 23.36 43.32 -15.50
C ALA A 13 23.63 42.05 -14.69
N PHE A 14 22.90 41.86 -13.58
CA PHE A 14 22.89 40.61 -12.82
C PHE A 14 22.07 39.57 -13.57
N VAL A 15 22.75 38.58 -14.17
CA VAL A 15 22.09 37.40 -14.76
C VAL A 15 21.73 36.44 -13.63
N VAL A 16 20.45 36.38 -13.27
CA VAL A 16 19.94 35.40 -12.30
C VAL A 16 19.73 34.08 -13.03
N THR A 17 20.67 33.14 -12.89
CA THR A 17 20.50 31.78 -13.41
C THR A 17 19.57 30.98 -12.49
N VAL A 18 18.33 30.77 -12.93
CA VAL A 18 17.38 29.86 -12.27
C VAL A 18 17.76 28.42 -12.62
N SER A 19 18.42 27.71 -11.69
CA SER A 19 18.64 26.27 -11.84
C SER A 19 17.30 25.54 -11.71
N ALA A 20 16.83 24.96 -12.82
CA ALA A 20 15.69 24.05 -12.83
C ALA A 20 16.04 22.79 -12.02
N GLN A 21 15.53 22.71 -10.80
CA GLN A 21 15.62 21.48 -10.01
C GLN A 21 14.79 20.40 -10.70
N ARG A 22 15.47 19.37 -11.21
CA ARG A 22 14.85 18.20 -11.84
C ARG A 22 14.12 17.41 -10.76
N TRP A 23 12.81 17.60 -10.67
CA TRP A 23 11.94 16.80 -9.82
C TRP A 23 12.02 15.35 -10.28
N VAL A 24 12.74 14.52 -9.51
CA VAL A 24 12.65 13.06 -9.64
C VAL A 24 11.28 12.67 -9.10
N SER A 25 10.34 12.46 -10.02
CA SER A 25 9.01 11.95 -9.72
C SER A 25 9.16 10.63 -8.96
N ARG A 26 8.92 10.64 -7.64
CA ARG A 26 8.79 9.39 -6.89
C ARG A 26 7.65 8.59 -7.55
N PRO A 27 7.83 7.29 -7.84
CA PRO A 27 6.76 6.48 -8.38
C PRO A 27 5.55 6.58 -7.44
N LYS A 28 4.42 6.99 -8.00
CA LYS A 28 3.13 7.04 -7.31
C LYS A 28 2.85 5.63 -6.79
N ALA A 29 2.69 5.48 -5.47
CA ALA A 29 2.28 4.22 -4.88
C ALA A 29 1.04 3.71 -5.62
N PRO A 30 0.93 2.41 -5.94
CA PRO A 30 -0.24 1.89 -6.64
C PRO A 30 -1.48 2.18 -5.79
N THR A 31 -2.32 3.12 -6.25
CA THR A 31 -3.71 3.25 -5.83
C THR A 31 -4.45 2.07 -6.45
N GLY A 32 -4.18 0.87 -5.94
CA GLY A 32 -4.69 -0.37 -6.48
C GLY A 32 -5.12 -1.25 -5.33
N SER A 33 -6.33 -1.79 -5.43
CA SER A 33 -6.74 -3.00 -4.72
C SER A 33 -5.87 -4.21 -5.06
N GLU A 34 -4.88 -4.06 -5.93
CA GLU A 34 -4.06 -5.13 -6.46
C GLU A 34 -2.56 -4.87 -6.20
N PHE A 35 -1.91 -5.89 -5.67
CA PHE A 35 -0.46 -5.98 -5.49
C PHE A 35 0.08 -7.09 -6.38
N ARG A 36 1.21 -6.84 -7.03
CA ARG A 36 1.91 -7.84 -7.85
C ARG A 36 3.40 -7.85 -7.50
N SER A 37 3.91 -9.03 -7.17
CA SER A 37 5.32 -9.32 -6.97
C SER A 37 5.80 -10.31 -8.03
N ARG A 38 7.06 -10.75 -7.94
CA ARG A 38 7.60 -11.83 -8.77
C ARG A 38 6.88 -13.16 -8.49
N ASN A 39 6.49 -13.39 -7.23
CA ASN A 39 6.04 -14.68 -6.74
C ASN A 39 4.52 -14.76 -6.54
N SER A 40 3.85 -13.62 -6.40
CA SER A 40 2.40 -13.57 -6.20
C SER A 40 1.74 -12.34 -6.81
N GLN A 41 0.44 -12.48 -7.06
CA GLN A 41 -0.49 -11.41 -7.40
C GLN A 41 -1.65 -11.50 -6.43
N VAL A 42 -1.95 -10.41 -5.74
CA VAL A 42 -2.95 -10.33 -4.69
C VAL A 42 -3.93 -9.24 -5.05
N SER A 43 -5.22 -9.55 -5.10
CA SER A 43 -6.27 -8.54 -5.15
C SER A 43 -7.12 -8.55 -3.88
N LEU A 44 -7.52 -7.36 -3.46
CA LEU A 44 -8.32 -7.07 -2.28
C LEU A 44 -9.66 -6.50 -2.73
N SER A 45 -10.74 -7.10 -2.28
CA SER A 45 -12.09 -6.55 -2.39
C SER A 45 -12.66 -6.30 -1.00
N CYS A 46 -13.10 -5.08 -0.75
CA CYS A 46 -13.76 -4.69 0.50
C CYS A 46 -15.28 -4.67 0.27
N ASP A 47 -15.94 -5.81 0.38
CA ASP A 47 -17.40 -5.92 0.23
C ASP A 47 -18.08 -5.70 1.58
N THR A 48 -19.36 -5.35 1.60
CA THR A 48 -20.12 -5.11 2.85
C THR A 48 -19.97 -6.28 3.82
N GLY A 49 -19.29 -6.01 4.95
CA GLY A 49 -19.06 -6.98 6.02
C GLY A 49 -17.92 -7.99 5.78
N LYS A 50 -17.14 -7.90 4.69
CA LYS A 50 -16.02 -8.83 4.42
C LYS A 50 -14.89 -8.20 3.63
N MET A 51 -13.67 -8.63 3.94
CA MET A 51 -12.48 -8.37 3.15
C MET A 51 -12.09 -9.66 2.44
N VAL A 52 -12.00 -9.61 1.11
CA VAL A 52 -11.71 -10.78 0.27
C VAL A 52 -10.37 -10.59 -0.41
N PHE A 53 -9.42 -11.46 -0.09
CA PHE A 53 -8.12 -11.52 -0.71
C PHE A 53 -8.10 -12.67 -1.72
N LYS A 54 -7.90 -12.36 -2.99
CA LYS A 54 -7.62 -13.37 -4.02
C LYS A 54 -6.13 -13.36 -4.31
N MET A 55 -5.49 -14.49 -4.11
CA MET A 55 -4.04 -14.65 -4.24
C MET A 55 -3.75 -15.67 -5.34
N ASN A 56 -2.97 -15.26 -6.33
CA ASN A 56 -2.46 -16.11 -7.39
C ASN A 56 -0.94 -16.17 -7.28
N PHE A 57 -0.40 -17.38 -7.10
CA PHE A 57 1.01 -17.64 -6.95
C PHE A 57 1.63 -18.12 -8.26
N ALA A 58 2.91 -17.81 -8.47
CA ALA A 58 3.64 -18.27 -9.65
C ALA A 58 3.78 -19.81 -9.66
N GLU A 59 3.91 -20.42 -8.48
CA GLU A 59 4.07 -21.86 -8.27
C GLU A 59 3.03 -22.40 -7.27
N PRO A 60 2.80 -23.73 -7.21
CA PRO A 60 1.91 -24.31 -6.21
C PRO A 60 2.31 -23.89 -4.79
N PHE A 61 1.38 -23.29 -4.06
CA PHE A 61 1.70 -22.63 -2.80
C PHE A 61 1.72 -23.64 -1.66
N VAL A 62 2.84 -23.72 -0.94
CA VAL A 62 3.03 -24.53 0.29
C VAL A 62 3.19 -23.66 1.54
N GLY A 63 3.16 -22.34 1.38
CA GLY A 63 3.42 -21.37 2.42
C GLY A 63 2.21 -21.04 3.28
N VAL A 64 2.30 -19.89 3.97
CA VAL A 64 1.25 -19.37 4.84
C VAL A 64 0.98 -17.91 4.51
N ALA A 65 -0.27 -17.57 4.21
CA ALA A 65 -0.74 -16.20 4.16
C ALA A 65 -1.51 -15.88 5.45
N LEU A 66 -1.20 -14.77 6.10
CA LEU A 66 -1.73 -14.37 7.39
C LEU A 66 -2.16 -12.90 7.34
N ILE A 67 -3.34 -12.58 7.85
CA ILE A 67 -3.79 -11.21 8.06
C ILE A 67 -3.70 -10.87 9.56
N GLY A 68 -2.89 -9.86 9.88
CA GLY A 68 -2.72 -9.36 11.23
C GLY A 68 -1.98 -10.28 12.19
N PRO A 69 -1.93 -9.93 13.49
CA PRO A 69 -1.10 -10.63 14.47
C PRO A 69 -1.70 -11.94 14.99
N LYS A 70 -2.95 -12.27 14.66
CA LYS A 70 -3.66 -13.43 15.22
C LYS A 70 -3.53 -14.66 14.30
N ASN A 71 -2.88 -15.72 14.76
CA ASN A 71 -2.78 -17.00 14.04
C ASN A 71 -4.02 -17.89 14.30
N THR A 72 -5.20 -17.41 13.90
CA THR A 72 -6.45 -18.20 13.94
C THR A 72 -6.76 -18.77 12.55
N LYS A 73 -7.66 -19.75 12.48
CA LYS A 73 -8.12 -20.34 11.20
C LYS A 73 -8.77 -19.32 10.28
N GLU A 74 -9.50 -18.35 10.81
CA GLU A 74 -10.13 -17.27 10.02
C GLU A 74 -9.06 -16.33 9.42
N CYS A 75 -7.97 -16.07 10.14
CA CYS A 75 -6.96 -15.09 9.74
C CYS A 75 -5.81 -15.71 8.92
N THR A 76 -5.81 -17.03 8.74
CA THR A 76 -4.67 -17.76 8.18
C THR A 76 -5.11 -18.66 7.05
N LEU A 77 -4.43 -18.55 5.92
CA LEU A 77 -4.52 -19.47 4.80
C LEU A 77 -3.22 -20.27 4.69
N ARG A 78 -3.34 -21.61 4.68
CA ARG A 78 -2.22 -22.52 4.44
C ARG A 78 -2.31 -23.11 3.05
N GLY A 79 -1.21 -23.04 2.31
CA GLY A 79 -1.07 -23.68 1.03
C GLY A 79 -1.10 -25.21 1.14
N ASP A 80 -1.58 -25.88 0.10
CA ASP A 80 -1.64 -27.34 0.01
C ASP A 80 -0.58 -27.93 -0.93
N GLY A 81 0.23 -27.08 -1.57
CA GLY A 81 1.26 -27.47 -2.54
C GLY A 81 0.72 -27.98 -3.86
N ARG A 82 -0.59 -27.87 -4.12
CA ARG A 82 -1.23 -28.37 -5.35
C ARG A 82 -1.81 -27.24 -6.18
N ARG A 83 -2.41 -26.25 -5.53
CA ARG A 83 -3.08 -25.12 -6.20
C ARG A 83 -2.16 -23.90 -6.24
N ARG A 84 -2.40 -23.05 -7.24
CA ARG A 84 -1.76 -21.73 -7.36
C ARG A 84 -2.67 -20.58 -6.96
N SER A 85 -3.97 -20.83 -6.85
CA SER A 85 -4.98 -19.80 -6.59
C SER A 85 -5.73 -20.08 -5.30
N TYR A 86 -5.82 -19.07 -4.46
CA TYR A 86 -6.43 -19.14 -3.13
C TYR A 86 -7.25 -17.89 -2.84
N THR A 87 -8.29 -18.07 -2.03
CA THR A 87 -9.12 -16.97 -1.54
C THR A 87 -9.15 -17.01 -0.02
N LEU A 88 -8.84 -15.89 0.61
CA LEU A 88 -8.98 -15.68 2.05
C LEU A 88 -10.06 -14.61 2.27
N THR A 89 -11.07 -14.93 3.06
CA THR A 89 -12.15 -14.00 3.41
C THR A 89 -12.12 -13.78 4.91
N VAL A 90 -12.08 -12.52 5.35
CA VAL A 90 -12.05 -12.16 6.76
C VAL A 90 -13.04 -11.05 7.07
N SER A 91 -13.56 -11.05 8.30
CA SER A 91 -14.39 -9.96 8.79
C SER A 91 -13.52 -8.70 9.02
N PRO A 92 -14.00 -7.48 8.68
CA PRO A 92 -13.17 -6.27 8.79
C PRO A 92 -12.62 -5.99 10.19
N ASP A 93 -13.38 -6.33 11.23
CA ASP A 93 -13.08 -6.17 12.65
C ASP A 93 -12.33 -7.37 13.27
N ALA A 94 -12.16 -8.46 12.52
CA ALA A 94 -11.43 -9.63 12.96
C ALA A 94 -9.90 -9.44 12.87
N CYS A 95 -9.16 -10.49 13.22
CA CYS A 95 -7.72 -10.59 12.96
C CYS A 95 -6.83 -9.47 13.52
N GLY A 96 -7.33 -8.72 14.51
CA GLY A 96 -6.58 -7.61 15.12
C GLY A 96 -6.50 -6.36 14.25
N SER A 97 -7.48 -6.16 13.35
CA SER A 97 -7.63 -4.90 12.63
C SER A 97 -7.60 -3.72 13.59
N CYS A 98 -6.89 -2.66 13.21
CA CYS A 98 -6.75 -1.43 13.99
C CYS A 98 -6.10 -1.60 15.38
N LYS A 99 -5.44 -2.74 15.67
CA LYS A 99 -4.72 -2.92 16.93
C LYS A 99 -3.48 -2.01 17.04
N GLN A 100 -2.78 -1.78 15.93
CA GLN A 100 -1.58 -0.94 15.87
C GLN A 100 -1.91 0.56 15.75
N HIS A 101 -3.11 0.90 15.26
CA HIS A 101 -3.52 2.27 14.94
C HIS A 101 -5.00 2.47 15.27
N SER A 102 -5.33 3.57 15.95
CA SER A 102 -6.72 4.01 16.09
C SER A 102 -7.29 4.34 14.70
N CYS A 103 -8.21 3.50 14.23
CA CYS A 103 -8.87 3.73 12.95
C CYS A 103 -10.07 4.66 13.11
N GLN A 104 -10.35 5.45 12.06
CA GLN A 104 -11.62 6.16 11.96
C GLN A 104 -12.78 5.17 11.84
N PRO A 105 -13.99 5.51 12.31
CA PRO A 105 -15.19 4.68 12.10
C PRO A 105 -15.35 4.29 10.63
N GLY A 106 -15.66 3.01 10.38
CA GLY A 106 -15.79 2.47 9.02
C GLY A 106 -14.46 2.23 8.29
N THR A 107 -13.32 2.60 8.87
CA THR A 107 -11.98 2.28 8.33
C THR A 107 -11.38 1.10 9.10
N PHE A 108 -10.86 0.13 8.37
CA PHE A 108 -10.18 -1.04 8.94
C PHE A 108 -8.80 -1.17 8.30
N VAL A 109 -7.78 -1.24 9.15
CA VAL A 109 -6.37 -1.33 8.75
C VAL A 109 -5.76 -2.59 9.32
N ASN A 110 -5.10 -3.36 8.46
CA ASN A 110 -4.39 -4.57 8.85
C ASN A 110 -3.14 -4.77 7.97
N SER A 111 -2.35 -5.81 8.23
CA SER A 111 -1.18 -6.17 7.41
C SER A 111 -1.31 -7.62 6.93
N LEU A 112 -1.25 -7.81 5.62
CA LEU A 112 -1.17 -9.11 4.98
C LEU A 112 0.30 -9.53 4.91
N TYR A 113 0.59 -10.68 5.48
CA TYR A 113 1.89 -11.36 5.43
C TYR A 113 1.75 -12.58 4.53
N ILE A 114 2.61 -12.72 3.53
CA ILE A 114 2.71 -13.91 2.68
C ILE A 114 4.10 -14.48 2.88
N ARG A 115 4.14 -15.63 3.55
CA ARG A 115 5.36 -16.39 3.78
C ARG A 115 5.39 -17.57 2.85
N TYR A 116 6.42 -17.64 1.99
CA TYR A 116 6.51 -18.69 0.98
C TYR A 116 7.03 -20.02 1.55
N HIS A 117 7.65 -19.99 2.72
CA HIS A 117 8.05 -21.18 3.47
C HIS A 117 7.17 -21.36 4.72
N PRO A 118 6.69 -22.59 5.03
CA PRO A 118 5.70 -22.80 6.08
C PRO A 118 6.20 -22.54 7.51
N THR A 119 7.50 -22.68 7.74
CA THR A 119 8.10 -22.63 9.09
C THR A 119 9.18 -21.57 9.29
N LEU A 120 9.62 -20.89 8.23
CA LEU A 120 10.75 -19.95 8.30
C LEU A 120 10.38 -18.68 7.54
N GLU A 121 10.55 -17.54 8.18
CA GLU A 121 10.52 -16.25 7.49
C GLU A 121 11.82 -16.10 6.69
N ARG A 122 11.69 -15.85 5.40
CA ARG A 122 12.83 -15.75 4.49
C ARG A 122 12.81 -14.44 3.73
N GLU A 123 13.98 -14.05 3.26
CA GLU A 123 14.09 -12.97 2.29
C GLU A 123 13.25 -13.34 1.05
N GLY A 124 12.31 -12.48 0.70
CA GLY A 124 11.32 -12.72 -0.35
C GLY A 124 9.87 -12.90 0.14
N ASP A 125 9.64 -12.95 1.46
CA ASP A 125 8.28 -12.86 2.01
C ASP A 125 7.67 -11.47 1.77
N ASP A 126 6.39 -11.44 1.42
CA ASP A 126 5.68 -10.20 1.09
C ASP A 126 4.89 -9.69 2.30
N VAL A 127 5.07 -8.42 2.65
CA VAL A 127 4.25 -7.74 3.67
C VAL A 127 3.58 -6.53 3.05
N LYS A 128 2.26 -6.41 3.22
CA LYS A 128 1.46 -5.29 2.71
C LYS A 128 0.46 -4.79 3.73
N THR A 129 0.43 -3.47 3.89
CA THR A 129 -0.64 -2.80 4.63
C THR A 129 -1.91 -2.80 3.80
N VAL A 130 -3.00 -3.22 4.43
CA VAL A 130 -4.33 -3.36 3.86
C VAL A 130 -5.23 -2.34 4.51
N ILE A 131 -5.97 -1.58 3.71
CA ILE A 131 -6.90 -0.57 4.20
C ILE A 131 -8.24 -0.77 3.48
N CYS A 132 -9.29 -1.04 4.24
CA CYS A 132 -10.67 -1.04 3.75
C CYS A 132 -11.45 0.10 4.40
N LYS A 133 -12.22 0.84 3.59
CA LYS A 133 -13.11 1.91 4.04
C LYS A 133 -14.53 1.56 3.62
N TYR A 134 -15.40 1.38 4.61
CA TYR A 134 -16.82 1.13 4.44
C TYR A 134 -17.59 2.41 4.77
N GLN A 135 -18.40 2.88 3.83
CA GLN A 135 -19.33 3.98 4.08
C GLN A 135 -20.58 3.42 4.74
N ALA A 136 -21.12 4.12 5.74
CA ALA A 136 -22.44 3.79 6.27
C ALA A 136 -23.48 4.04 5.17
N GLY A 137 -24.34 3.05 4.91
CA GLY A 137 -25.47 3.25 4.01
C GLY A 137 -26.38 4.34 4.55
N SER A 138 -26.78 5.30 3.71
CA SER A 138 -27.83 6.25 4.08
C SER A 138 -29.17 5.53 4.10
N ILE A 139 -29.80 5.41 5.27
CA ILE A 139 -31.22 5.03 5.34
C ILE A 139 -32.02 6.27 4.92
N GLN A 140 -32.58 6.26 3.71
CA GLN A 140 -33.64 7.21 3.36
C GLN A 140 -34.94 6.67 3.93
N THR A 141 -35.33 7.14 5.12
CA THR A 141 -36.71 7.01 5.60
C THR A 141 -37.55 8.04 4.85
N GLY A 142 -38.39 7.57 3.94
CA GLY A 142 -39.46 8.36 3.33
C GLY A 142 -40.69 8.42 4.22
#